data_AF-A0A3S9MWN0-F1
#
_entry.id   AF-A0A3S9MWN0-F1
#
_cell.length_a   1.000
_cell.length_b   1.000
_cell.length_c   1.000
_cell.angle_alpha   90.00
_cell.angle_beta   90.00
_cell.angle_gamma   90.00
#
_symmetry.space_group_name_H-M   'P 1'
#
loop_
_entity.id
_entity.type
_entity.pdbx_description
1 polymer ?
#
loop_
_entity_poly.entity_id
_entity_poly.type
_entity_poly.pdbx_seq_one_letter_code
_entity_poly.pdbx_strand_id
1 'polypeptide(L)'
;MIDHSNYQDYNSAFAKAEPSKIIDTVLEQAHKPIVTTNFRPYEVAILHAVASVDPNVPVVWCDTGYNTPQTYRHAIEVIEKLGLDVSTYVPQQTVSYRNETLGIPTVDDSNHAEFTRQVKLEPFQRAMAHFQPDVWFTNLRAGQTNFRDSIDVLSYSKDGVLKVSPFYHYDDQQLDEYLAKHDLPNEFKYFDPTKVESNRECGLHA
;
A
#
# COMPACT_ATOMS: atom_id res chain seq x y z
N MET A 1 2.71 17.88 -18.39
CA MET A 1 3.26 17.28 -17.18
C MET A 1 2.22 17.45 -16.08
N ILE A 2 1.85 16.39 -15.38
CA ILE A 2 0.96 16.48 -14.22
C ILE A 2 1.75 17.18 -13.12
N ASP A 3 1.23 18.28 -12.60
CA ASP A 3 1.83 19.09 -11.55
C ASP A 3 0.75 19.59 -10.57
N HIS A 4 1.16 20.36 -9.57
CA HIS A 4 0.25 20.93 -8.57
C HIS A 4 -0.84 21.84 -9.15
N SER A 5 -0.63 22.43 -10.32
CA SER A 5 -1.56 23.37 -10.94
C SER A 5 -2.66 22.69 -11.75
N ASN A 6 -2.46 21.45 -12.21
CA ASN A 6 -3.36 20.80 -13.17
C ASN A 6 -3.83 19.39 -12.78
N TYR A 7 -3.31 18.76 -11.72
CA TYR A 7 -3.67 17.35 -11.40
C TYR A 7 -5.17 17.13 -11.12
N GLN A 8 -5.90 18.18 -10.75
CA GLN A 8 -7.35 18.12 -10.55
C GLN A 8 -8.13 17.95 -11.87
N ASP A 9 -7.62 18.49 -12.98
CA ASP A 9 -8.19 18.27 -14.31
C ASP A 9 -8.01 16.80 -14.73
N TYR A 10 -6.86 16.22 -14.39
CA TYR A 10 -6.59 14.80 -14.58
C TYR A 10 -7.48 13.91 -13.72
N ASN A 11 -7.75 14.27 -12.45
CA ASN A 11 -8.73 13.55 -11.62
C ASN A 11 -10.10 13.52 -12.29
N SER A 12 -10.56 14.65 -12.82
CA SER A 12 -11.84 14.73 -13.56
C SER A 12 -11.86 13.80 -14.78
N ALA A 13 -10.74 13.72 -15.52
CA ALA A 13 -10.60 12.82 -16.66
C ALA A 13 -10.49 11.33 -16.24
N PHE A 14 -9.88 11.06 -15.09
CA PHE A 14 -9.62 9.71 -14.57
C PHE A 14 -10.77 9.11 -13.77
N ALA A 15 -11.81 9.88 -13.43
CA ALA A 15 -12.95 9.43 -12.64
C ALA A 15 -13.62 8.13 -13.15
N LYS A 16 -13.50 7.83 -14.45
CA LYS A 16 -14.01 6.61 -15.09
C LYS A 16 -12.96 5.91 -15.97
N ALA A 17 -11.69 6.28 -15.84
CA ALA A 17 -10.64 5.67 -16.64
C ALA A 17 -10.27 4.30 -16.09
N GLU A 18 -9.86 3.40 -16.99
CA GLU A 18 -9.28 2.12 -16.59
C GLU A 18 -7.95 2.33 -15.86
N PRO A 19 -7.64 1.52 -14.82
CA PRO A 19 -6.39 1.62 -14.06
C PRO A 19 -5.14 1.63 -14.95
N SER A 20 -5.11 0.79 -16.00
CA SER A 20 -3.98 0.75 -16.95
C SER A 20 -3.78 2.07 -17.68
N LYS A 21 -4.86 2.79 -18.03
CA LYS A 21 -4.74 4.08 -18.72
C LYS A 21 -4.22 5.17 -17.80
N ILE A 22 -4.64 5.15 -16.54
CA ILE A 22 -4.12 6.06 -15.50
C ILE A 22 -2.62 5.83 -15.32
N ILE A 23 -2.20 4.57 -15.17
CA ILE A 23 -0.80 4.19 -14.98
C ILE A 23 0.05 4.60 -16.18
N ASP A 24 -0.37 4.23 -17.40
CA ASP A 24 0.27 4.59 -18.67
C ASP A 24 0.50 6.10 -18.78
N THR A 25 -0.55 6.89 -18.57
CA THR A 25 -0.48 8.36 -18.65
C THR A 25 0.48 8.96 -17.63
N VAL A 26 0.55 8.39 -16.42
CA VAL A 26 1.47 8.89 -15.39
C VAL A 26 2.92 8.47 -15.67
N LEU A 27 3.15 7.23 -16.12
CA LEU A 27 4.48 6.71 -16.38
C LEU A 27 5.18 7.41 -17.56
N GLU A 28 4.43 7.91 -18.56
CA GLU A 28 4.98 8.69 -19.69
C GLU A 28 5.82 9.91 -19.26
N GLN A 29 5.66 10.38 -18.02
CA GLN A 29 6.29 11.59 -17.48
C GLN A 29 6.98 11.34 -16.12
N ALA A 30 6.98 10.10 -15.63
CA ALA A 30 7.63 9.73 -14.38
C ALA A 30 9.13 9.47 -14.60
N HIS A 31 9.98 9.98 -13.72
CA HIS A 31 11.43 9.75 -13.80
C HIS A 31 11.90 8.69 -12.79
N LYS A 32 11.27 8.64 -11.62
CA LYS A 32 11.58 7.71 -10.52
C LYS A 32 10.27 7.17 -9.91
N PRO A 33 9.43 6.48 -10.70
CA PRO A 33 8.22 5.87 -10.17
C PRO A 33 8.57 4.75 -9.19
N ILE A 34 7.76 4.60 -8.15
CA ILE A 34 7.73 3.39 -7.32
C ILE A 34 6.29 2.94 -7.10
N VAL A 35 6.11 1.67 -6.76
CA VAL A 35 4.86 1.16 -6.18
C VAL A 35 5.15 0.61 -4.80
N THR A 36 4.33 0.96 -3.81
CA THR A 36 4.47 0.40 -2.45
C THR A 36 3.42 -0.66 -2.20
N THR A 37 3.77 -1.70 -1.45
CA THR A 37 2.82 -2.72 -1.02
C THR A 37 3.08 -3.20 0.40
N ASN A 38 2.07 -3.80 1.00
CA ASN A 38 2.16 -4.63 2.20
C ASN A 38 1.58 -6.04 1.97
N PHE A 39 1.27 -6.40 0.72
CA PHE A 39 0.67 -7.67 0.31
C PHE A 39 -0.62 -8.04 1.08
N ARG A 40 -1.36 -7.04 1.56
CA ARG A 40 -2.71 -7.23 2.12
C ARG A 40 -3.71 -7.56 0.99
N PRO A 41 -4.99 -7.86 1.31
CA PRO A 41 -6.00 -8.16 0.31
C PRO A 41 -6.05 -7.11 -0.80
N TYR A 42 -6.15 -7.60 -2.04
CA TYR A 42 -6.22 -6.81 -3.28
C TYR A 42 -4.98 -5.98 -3.67
N GLU A 43 -3.88 -5.99 -2.92
CA GLU A 43 -2.66 -5.26 -3.33
C GLU A 43 -2.04 -5.85 -4.61
N VAL A 44 -2.25 -7.14 -4.87
CA VAL A 44 -1.84 -7.79 -6.12
C VAL A 44 -2.39 -7.10 -7.37
N ALA A 45 -3.55 -6.43 -7.29
CA ALA A 45 -4.14 -5.71 -8.41
C ALA A 45 -3.25 -4.56 -8.89
N ILE A 46 -2.79 -3.69 -7.97
CA ILE A 46 -1.91 -2.57 -8.34
C ILE A 46 -0.53 -3.05 -8.77
N LEU A 47 0.00 -4.10 -8.13
CA LEU A 47 1.29 -4.68 -8.50
C LEU A 47 1.25 -5.21 -9.93
N HIS A 48 0.24 -6.01 -10.26
CA HIS A 48 0.04 -6.51 -11.61
C HIS A 48 -0.20 -5.37 -12.60
N ALA A 49 -1.07 -4.40 -12.27
CA ALA A 49 -1.40 -3.31 -13.19
C ALA A 49 -0.19 -2.44 -13.55
N VAL A 50 0.66 -2.12 -12.56
CA VAL A 50 1.88 -1.33 -12.78
C VAL A 50 2.91 -2.15 -13.55
N ALA A 51 3.21 -3.37 -13.11
CA ALA A 51 4.20 -4.23 -13.77
C ALA A 51 3.80 -4.61 -15.22
N SER A 52 2.49 -4.66 -15.51
CA SER A 52 1.97 -4.90 -16.86
C SER A 52 2.24 -3.74 -17.83
N VAL A 53 2.42 -2.52 -17.30
CA VAL A 53 2.75 -1.32 -18.12
C VAL A 53 4.25 -1.12 -18.17
N ASP A 54 4.93 -1.15 -17.02
CA ASP A 54 6.38 -1.11 -16.93
C ASP A 54 6.90 -2.06 -15.83
N PRO A 55 7.51 -3.20 -16.20
CA PRO A 55 8.01 -4.18 -15.23
C PRO A 55 9.26 -3.70 -14.47
N ASN A 56 9.87 -2.56 -14.87
CA ASN A 56 11.05 -2.02 -14.21
C ASN A 56 10.72 -1.09 -13.05
N VAL A 57 9.43 -0.79 -12.80
CA VAL A 57 9.03 0.04 -11.66
C VAL A 57 9.35 -0.70 -10.35
N PRO A 58 10.23 -0.17 -9.49
CA PRO A 58 10.60 -0.83 -8.25
C PRO A 58 9.38 -0.98 -7.31
N VAL A 59 9.28 -2.15 -6.70
CA VAL A 59 8.29 -2.46 -5.68
C VAL A 59 8.91 -2.31 -4.30
N VAL A 60 8.34 -1.42 -3.49
CA VAL A 60 8.77 -1.20 -2.11
C VAL A 60 7.84 -1.94 -1.17
N TRP A 61 8.35 -2.96 -0.49
CA TRP A 61 7.61 -3.67 0.53
C TRP A 61 8.06 -3.23 1.93
N CYS A 62 7.18 -2.55 2.66
CA CYS A 62 7.39 -2.25 4.08
C CYS A 62 6.87 -3.41 4.94
N ASP A 63 7.73 -4.38 5.22
CA ASP A 63 7.38 -5.53 6.07
C ASP A 63 7.52 -5.14 7.55
N THR A 64 6.40 -5.16 8.28
CA THR A 64 6.39 -4.84 9.72
C THR A 64 7.10 -5.88 10.58
N GLY A 65 7.38 -7.07 10.03
CA GLY A 65 7.84 -8.26 10.75
C GLY A 65 6.71 -9.06 11.40
N TYR A 66 5.49 -8.52 11.46
CA TYR A 66 4.32 -9.18 12.06
C TYR A 66 3.36 -9.78 11.02
N ASN A 67 3.77 -9.84 9.74
CA ASN A 67 2.95 -10.47 8.70
C ASN A 67 2.65 -11.94 9.04
N THR A 68 1.49 -12.42 8.62
CA THR A 68 1.12 -13.82 8.84
C THR A 68 1.95 -14.73 7.92
N PRO A 69 2.14 -16.02 8.26
CA PRO A 69 2.75 -16.98 7.34
C PRO A 69 2.02 -17.08 5.99
N GLN A 70 0.74 -16.74 5.94
CA GLN A 70 -0.07 -16.67 4.73
C GLN A 70 0.33 -15.47 3.87
N THR A 71 0.42 -14.28 4.46
CA THR A 71 0.89 -13.07 3.76
C THR A 71 2.29 -13.25 3.20
N TYR A 72 3.22 -13.88 3.94
CA TYR A 72 4.56 -14.18 3.43
C TYR A 72 4.53 -15.12 2.21
N ARG A 73 3.76 -16.21 2.27
CA ARG A 73 3.64 -17.14 1.14
C ARG A 73 2.99 -16.48 -0.07
N HIS A 74 1.94 -15.70 0.15
CA HIS A 74 1.26 -14.92 -0.89
C HIS A 74 2.21 -13.90 -1.52
N ALA A 75 3.00 -13.18 -0.73
CA ALA A 75 3.98 -12.24 -1.23
C ALA A 75 5.01 -12.93 -2.14
N ILE A 76 5.58 -14.06 -1.70
CA ILE A 76 6.54 -14.83 -2.52
C ILE A 76 5.89 -15.29 -3.83
N GLU A 77 4.69 -15.87 -3.76
CA GLU A 77 3.94 -16.30 -4.95
C GLU A 77 3.70 -15.15 -5.93
N VAL A 78 3.27 -13.99 -5.45
CA VAL A 78 3.00 -12.80 -6.28
C VAL A 78 4.28 -12.25 -6.90
N ILE A 79 5.37 -12.18 -6.12
CA ILE A 79 6.68 -11.70 -6.59
C ILE A 79 7.19 -12.57 -7.73
N GLU A 80 7.14 -13.90 -7.56
CA GLU A 80 7.56 -14.85 -8.58
C GLU A 80 6.63 -14.82 -9.81
N LYS A 81 5.31 -14.82 -9.59
CA LYS A 81 4.30 -14.83 -10.67
C LYS A 81 4.38 -13.59 -11.55
N LEU A 82 4.67 -12.43 -10.98
CA LEU A 82 4.71 -11.15 -11.68
C LEU A 82 6.14 -10.68 -12.06
N GLY A 83 7.18 -11.40 -11.61
CA GLY A 83 8.58 -11.04 -11.88
C GLY A 83 8.99 -9.70 -11.28
N LEU A 84 8.52 -9.38 -10.07
CA LEU A 84 8.70 -8.06 -9.45
C LEU A 84 10.12 -7.84 -8.92
N ASP A 85 10.68 -6.65 -9.15
CA ASP A 85 11.86 -6.16 -8.43
C ASP A 85 11.45 -5.59 -7.07
N VAL A 86 11.54 -6.41 -6.01
CA VAL A 86 11.10 -6.03 -4.67
C VAL A 86 12.27 -5.64 -3.77
N SER A 87 12.21 -4.41 -3.25
CA SER A 87 13.03 -3.94 -2.15
C SER A 87 12.26 -4.00 -0.83
N THR A 88 12.63 -4.94 0.05
CA THR A 88 12.01 -5.11 1.37
C THR A 88 12.67 -4.22 2.43
N TYR A 89 11.87 -3.43 3.13
CA TYR A 89 12.27 -2.62 4.28
C TYR A 89 11.64 -3.15 5.55
N VAL A 90 12.49 -3.60 6.46
CA VAL A 90 12.09 -4.12 7.78
C VAL A 90 12.49 -3.15 8.90
N PRO A 91 11.78 -3.17 10.05
CA PRO A 91 12.17 -2.43 11.24
C PRO A 91 13.59 -2.75 11.69
N GLN A 92 14.27 -1.75 12.25
CA GLN A 92 15.65 -1.89 12.73
C GLN A 92 15.78 -2.89 13.90
N GLN A 93 14.71 -3.09 14.66
CA GLN A 93 14.65 -4.06 15.75
C GLN A 93 13.89 -5.31 15.31
N THR A 94 14.33 -6.48 15.78
CA THR A 94 13.61 -7.72 15.54
C THR A 94 12.29 -7.74 16.30
N VAL A 95 11.33 -8.53 15.80
CA VAL A 95 10.06 -8.80 16.50
C VAL A 95 10.31 -9.37 17.89
N SER A 96 11.26 -10.30 18.03
CA SER A 96 11.58 -10.90 19.33
C SER A 96 12.05 -9.86 20.34
N TYR A 97 12.96 -8.95 19.97
CA TYR A 97 13.40 -7.90 20.87
C TYR A 97 12.25 -6.96 21.24
N ARG A 98 11.47 -6.51 20.24
CA ARG A 98 10.35 -5.58 20.47
C ARG A 98 9.27 -6.18 21.36
N ASN A 99 8.96 -7.46 21.19
CA ASN A 99 7.95 -8.13 22.01
C ASN A 99 8.34 -8.12 23.50
N GLU A 100 9.62 -8.22 23.82
CA GLU A 100 10.12 -8.15 25.20
C GLU A 100 10.20 -6.72 25.75
N THR A 101 10.54 -5.73 24.92
CA THR A 101 10.77 -4.35 25.40
C THR A 101 9.54 -3.45 25.33
N LEU A 102 8.63 -3.69 24.39
CA LEU A 102 7.49 -2.83 24.08
C LEU A 102 6.16 -3.59 23.96
N GLY A 103 6.23 -4.85 23.51
CA GLY A 103 5.04 -5.62 23.14
C GLY A 103 4.35 -5.06 21.90
N ILE A 104 3.09 -5.46 21.69
CA ILE A 104 2.17 -4.87 20.71
C ILE A 104 1.16 -4.03 21.52
N PRO A 105 1.34 -2.71 21.64
CA PRO A 105 0.43 -1.85 22.39
C PRO A 105 -0.95 -1.76 21.73
N THR A 106 -1.99 -1.57 22.54
CA THR A 106 -3.33 -1.20 22.03
C THR A 106 -3.33 0.22 21.49
N VAL A 107 -4.33 0.58 20.68
CA VAL A 107 -4.43 1.92 20.06
C VAL A 107 -4.44 3.06 21.09
N ASP A 108 -5.01 2.84 22.27
CA ASP A 108 -5.08 3.85 23.35
C ASP A 108 -3.81 3.92 24.23
N ASP A 109 -2.82 3.05 24.01
CA ASP A 109 -1.58 3.05 24.79
C ASP A 109 -0.65 4.17 24.33
N SER A 110 -0.03 4.88 25.27
CA SER A 110 0.99 5.91 24.99
C SER A 110 2.16 5.42 24.12
N ASN A 111 2.48 4.13 24.16
CA ASN A 111 3.52 3.50 23.37
C ASN A 111 3.10 3.18 21.93
N HIS A 112 1.80 3.26 21.59
CA HIS A 112 1.28 2.92 20.26
C HIS A 112 1.89 3.77 19.15
N ALA A 113 2.11 5.07 19.42
CA ALA A 113 2.75 5.98 18.49
C ALA A 113 4.20 5.56 18.19
N GLU A 114 4.97 5.21 19.22
CA GLU A 114 6.36 4.76 19.06
C GLU A 114 6.43 3.39 18.37
N PHE A 115 5.55 2.46 18.76
CA PHE A 115 5.44 1.16 18.08
C PHE A 115 5.14 1.34 16.59
N THR A 116 4.12 2.13 16.24
CA THR A 116 3.74 2.44 14.86
C THR A 116 4.89 3.10 14.10
N ARG A 117 5.62 4.02 14.76
CA ARG A 117 6.81 4.63 14.18
C ARG A 117 7.86 3.58 13.83
N GLN A 118 8.19 2.69 14.76
CA GLN A 118 9.21 1.66 14.55
C GLN A 118 8.83 0.63 13.50
N VAL A 119 7.57 0.19 13.45
CA VAL A 119 7.16 -0.93 12.58
C VAL A 119 6.71 -0.49 11.19
N LYS A 120 6.32 0.78 11.01
CA LYS A 120 5.67 1.27 9.79
C LYS A 120 6.26 2.57 9.26
N LEU A 121 6.33 3.62 10.09
CA LEU A 121 6.72 4.94 9.60
C LEU A 121 8.23 5.02 9.29
N GLU A 122 9.10 4.51 10.16
CA GLU A 122 10.55 4.53 9.94
C GLU A 122 10.95 3.72 8.71
N PRO A 123 10.51 2.45 8.53
CA PRO A 123 10.86 1.69 7.33
C PRO A 123 10.38 2.38 6.04
N PHE A 124 9.16 2.93 6.06
CA PHE A 124 8.61 3.67 4.93
C PHE A 124 9.42 4.94 4.62
N GLN A 125 9.71 5.77 5.63
CA GLN A 125 10.51 6.99 5.47
C GLN A 125 11.91 6.69 4.94
N ARG A 126 12.55 5.63 5.45
CA ARG A 126 13.86 5.17 4.98
C ARG A 126 13.80 4.72 3.52
N ALA A 127 12.74 4.03 3.10
CA ALA A 127 12.53 3.67 1.70
C ALA A 127 12.33 4.90 0.80
N MET A 128 11.47 5.84 1.21
CA MET A 128 11.22 7.07 0.44
C MET A 128 12.49 7.93 0.31
N ALA A 129 13.32 8.00 1.36
CA ALA A 129 14.60 8.70 1.33
C ALA A 129 15.63 8.04 0.41
N HIS A 130 15.61 6.70 0.29
CA HIS A 130 16.48 5.97 -0.62
C HIS A 130 16.04 6.15 -2.08
N PHE A 131 14.77 5.91 -2.40
CA PHE A 131 14.28 5.98 -3.78
C PHE A 131 14.09 7.40 -4.30
N GLN A 132 13.73 8.35 -3.43
CA GLN A 132 13.41 9.74 -3.78
C GLN A 132 12.45 9.83 -4.98
N PRO A 133 11.27 9.18 -4.91
CA PRO A 133 10.38 9.10 -6.06
C PRO A 133 9.73 10.44 -6.38
N ASP A 134 9.50 10.69 -7.66
CA ASP A 134 8.60 11.77 -8.12
C ASP A 134 7.15 11.26 -8.25
N VAL A 135 6.97 9.96 -8.50
CA VAL A 135 5.67 9.28 -8.55
C VAL A 135 5.61 8.09 -7.59
N TRP A 136 4.53 8.02 -6.82
CA TRP A 136 4.25 6.94 -5.89
C TRP A 136 2.89 6.30 -6.16
N PHE A 137 2.89 5.09 -6.74
CA PHE A 137 1.72 4.25 -6.89
C PHE A 137 1.35 3.57 -5.57
N THR A 138 0.07 3.66 -5.18
CA THR A 138 -0.46 3.08 -3.94
C THR A 138 -1.93 2.65 -4.13
N ASN A 139 -2.38 1.62 -3.42
CA ASN A 139 -3.74 1.10 -3.58
C ASN A 139 -4.73 1.74 -2.59
N LEU A 140 -4.79 3.08 -2.54
CA LEU A 140 -5.84 3.77 -1.78
C LEU A 140 -7.16 3.67 -2.56
N ARG A 141 -8.25 3.38 -1.85
CA ARG A 141 -9.60 3.27 -2.43
C ARG A 141 -10.59 4.13 -1.66
N ALA A 142 -11.67 4.51 -2.31
CA ALA A 142 -12.74 5.25 -1.68
C ALA A 142 -13.43 4.39 -0.59
N GLY A 143 -13.01 4.53 0.69
CA GLY A 143 -13.68 4.03 1.94
C GLY A 143 -12.70 3.36 2.91
N GLN A 144 -12.65 3.62 4.24
CA GLN A 144 -13.71 3.65 5.28
C GLN A 144 -13.50 4.68 6.44
N THR A 145 -13.18 5.97 6.20
CA THR A 145 -13.32 7.01 7.26
C THR A 145 -13.67 8.37 6.66
N ASN A 146 -14.30 9.24 7.47
CA ASN A 146 -14.85 10.56 7.10
C ASN A 146 -13.82 11.64 6.68
N PHE A 147 -12.60 11.26 6.29
CA PHE A 147 -11.60 12.17 5.72
C PHE A 147 -11.65 12.08 4.19
N ARG A 148 -12.60 12.78 3.55
CA ARG A 148 -12.95 12.48 2.14
C ARG A 148 -13.05 13.64 1.15
N ASP A 149 -12.61 14.85 1.49
CA ASP A 149 -12.72 15.98 0.55
C ASP A 149 -11.41 16.37 -0.15
N SER A 150 -10.29 15.68 0.11
CA SER A 150 -8.97 16.08 -0.43
C SER A 150 -8.17 14.99 -1.15
N ILE A 151 -8.71 13.76 -1.27
CA ILE A 151 -8.00 12.63 -1.87
C ILE A 151 -8.85 12.03 -2.99
N ASP A 152 -8.21 11.81 -4.14
CA ASP A 152 -8.77 11.19 -5.36
C ASP A 152 -7.70 10.28 -6.01
N VAL A 153 -7.90 9.82 -7.24
CA VAL A 153 -6.93 9.04 -8.04
C VAL A 153 -5.54 9.66 -7.97
N LEU A 154 -5.43 10.97 -8.14
CA LEU A 154 -4.19 11.73 -7.99
C LEU A 154 -4.26 12.65 -6.77
N SER A 155 -3.18 12.66 -6.00
CA SER A 155 -2.96 13.61 -4.92
C SER A 155 -1.47 13.89 -4.77
N TYR A 156 -1.11 14.95 -4.03
CA TYR A 156 0.29 15.22 -3.70
C TYR A 156 0.57 14.94 -2.23
N SER A 157 1.72 14.32 -1.97
CA SER A 157 2.29 14.29 -0.62
C SER A 157 2.76 15.68 -0.20
N LYS A 158 3.01 15.86 1.11
CA LYS A 158 3.59 17.12 1.63
C LYS A 158 4.97 17.43 1.05
N ASP A 159 5.69 16.40 0.62
CA ASP A 159 7.05 16.49 0.10
C ASP A 159 7.07 16.62 -1.45
N GLY A 160 5.93 16.85 -2.08
CA GLY A 160 5.84 17.10 -3.53
C GLY A 160 5.81 15.84 -4.41
N VAL A 161 5.77 14.64 -3.83
CA VAL A 161 5.60 13.38 -4.58
C VAL A 161 4.17 13.24 -5.07
N LEU A 162 3.97 12.97 -6.37
CA LEU A 162 2.67 12.66 -6.96
C LEU A 162 2.24 11.25 -6.55
N LYS A 163 1.19 11.16 -5.74
CA LYS A 163 0.57 9.90 -5.34
C LYS A 163 -0.51 9.51 -6.33
N VAL A 164 -0.50 8.24 -6.74
CA VAL A 164 -1.41 7.71 -7.74
C VAL A 164 -2.10 6.47 -7.19
N SER A 165 -3.43 6.47 -7.24
CA SER A 165 -4.30 5.38 -6.80
C SER A 165 -5.21 4.94 -7.96
N PRO A 166 -4.70 4.11 -8.89
CA PRO A 166 -5.43 3.77 -10.12
C PRO A 166 -6.77 3.06 -9.88
N PHE A 167 -6.87 2.34 -8.76
CA PHE A 167 -8.07 1.63 -8.33
C PHE A 167 -8.93 2.43 -7.35
N TYR A 168 -8.75 3.76 -7.27
CA TYR A 168 -9.40 4.58 -6.23
C TYR A 168 -10.92 4.44 -6.21
N HIS A 169 -11.55 4.37 -7.38
CA HIS A 169 -12.99 4.23 -7.53
C HIS A 169 -13.49 2.77 -7.61
N TYR A 170 -12.59 1.78 -7.56
CA TYR A 170 -13.00 0.38 -7.60
C TYR A 170 -13.52 -0.05 -6.22
N ASP A 171 -14.65 -0.75 -6.22
CA ASP A 171 -15.12 -1.52 -5.06
C ASP A 171 -14.49 -2.93 -5.03
N ASP A 172 -14.84 -3.72 -4.00
CA ASP A 172 -14.32 -5.08 -3.84
C ASP A 172 -14.78 -6.01 -4.97
N GLN A 173 -16.01 -5.85 -5.49
CA GLN A 173 -16.50 -6.68 -6.59
C GLN A 173 -15.71 -6.44 -7.88
N GLN A 174 -15.46 -5.18 -8.22
CA GLN A 174 -14.66 -4.83 -9.40
C GLN A 174 -13.21 -5.32 -9.28
N LEU A 175 -12.66 -5.37 -8.06
CA LEU A 175 -11.35 -5.95 -7.83
C LEU A 175 -11.35 -7.47 -7.94
N ASP A 176 -12.36 -8.16 -7.40
CA ASP A 176 -12.51 -9.60 -7.60
C ASP A 176 -12.60 -9.94 -9.10
N GLU A 177 -13.37 -9.16 -9.86
CA GLU A 177 -13.46 -9.29 -11.33
C GLU A 177 -12.10 -9.06 -12.01
N TYR A 178 -11.33 -8.05 -11.57
CA TYR A 178 -9.98 -7.80 -12.07
C TYR A 178 -9.04 -8.97 -11.76
N LEU A 179 -9.02 -9.46 -10.51
CA LEU A 179 -8.16 -10.58 -10.11
C LEU A 179 -8.51 -11.85 -10.89
N ALA A 180 -9.81 -12.17 -11.04
CA ALA A 180 -10.26 -13.33 -11.80
C ALA A 180 -9.89 -13.25 -13.28
N LYS A 181 -10.03 -12.07 -13.90
CA LYS A 181 -9.67 -11.83 -15.30
C LYS A 181 -8.17 -12.07 -15.56
N HIS A 182 -7.33 -11.78 -14.58
CA HIS A 182 -5.88 -11.86 -14.69
C HIS A 182 -5.27 -13.08 -13.97
N ASP A 183 -6.10 -14.02 -13.50
CA ASP A 183 -5.69 -15.21 -12.73
C ASP A 183 -4.79 -14.86 -11.53
N LEU A 184 -5.13 -13.79 -10.79
CA LEU A 184 -4.31 -13.30 -9.69
C LEU A 184 -4.76 -13.89 -8.35
N PRO A 185 -3.83 -14.38 -7.50
CA PRO A 185 -4.18 -14.86 -6.17
C PRO A 185 -4.60 -13.70 -5.26
N ASN A 186 -5.40 -13.99 -4.23
CA ASN A 186 -5.75 -13.04 -3.17
C ASN A 186 -5.60 -13.72 -1.80
N GLU A 187 -5.14 -12.99 -0.78
CA GLU A 187 -4.97 -13.52 0.58
C GLU A 187 -5.63 -12.60 1.61
N PHE A 188 -6.62 -13.15 2.32
CA PHE A 188 -7.42 -12.43 3.31
C PHE A 188 -6.90 -12.55 4.74
N LYS A 189 -6.04 -13.53 5.03
CA LYS A 189 -5.38 -13.72 6.33
C LYS A 189 -4.20 -12.78 6.48
N TYR A 190 -4.51 -11.53 6.78
CA TYR A 190 -3.56 -10.44 6.99
C TYR A 190 -3.65 -9.91 8.43
N PHE A 191 -2.52 -9.46 8.97
CA PHE A 191 -2.45 -8.87 10.31
C PHE A 191 -1.72 -7.52 10.26
N ASP A 192 -2.42 -6.45 10.63
CA ASP A 192 -1.81 -5.13 10.82
C ASP A 192 -1.57 -4.89 12.32
N PRO A 193 -0.31 -4.94 12.79
CA PRO A 193 -0.02 -4.78 14.21
C PRO A 193 -0.30 -3.36 14.73
N THR A 194 -0.55 -2.38 13.84
CA THR A 194 -0.85 -0.99 14.20
C THR A 194 -2.35 -0.72 14.30
N LYS A 195 -3.18 -1.58 13.69
CA LYS A 195 -4.64 -1.49 13.70
C LYS A 195 -5.23 -2.57 14.58
N VAL A 196 -4.67 -2.80 15.77
CA VAL A 196 -5.23 -3.75 16.71
C VAL A 196 -6.66 -3.31 17.04
N GLU A 197 -7.62 -3.77 16.24
CA GLU A 197 -9.02 -3.65 16.57
C GLU A 197 -9.21 -4.40 17.88
N SER A 198 -10.01 -3.79 18.73
CA SER A 198 -10.51 -4.29 19.99
C SER A 198 -11.36 -5.55 19.78
N ASN A 199 -10.78 -6.64 19.27
CA ASN A 199 -11.30 -7.99 19.44
C ASN A 199 -11.11 -8.45 20.90
N ARG A 200 -11.44 -7.57 21.86
CA ARG A 200 -12.03 -8.02 23.10
C ARG A 200 -13.44 -8.51 22.75
N GLU A 201 -13.51 -9.73 22.21
CA GLU A 201 -14.39 -10.70 22.85
C GLU A 201 -13.85 -10.87 24.28
N CYS A 202 -14.18 -9.92 25.15
CA CYS A 202 -14.13 -10.17 26.57
C CYS A 202 -15.25 -11.18 26.79
N GLY A 203 -14.88 -12.42 27.09
CA GLY A 203 -15.80 -13.46 27.53
C GLY A 203 -16.57 -13.03 28.77
N LEU A 204 -17.72 -12.39 28.54
CA LEU A 204 -18.80 -12.16 29.50
C LEU A 204 -20.09 -12.32 28.68
N HIS A 205 -20.50 -13.55 28.37
CA HIS A 205 -21.43 -14.27 29.25
C HIS A 205 -21.46 -13.77 30.71
N ALA A 206 -22.16 -12.66 30.92
CA ALA A 206 -23.19 -12.42 31.95
C ALA A 206 -23.77 -11.02 31.78
#